data_AF-A0A167M2Z5-F1
#
_entry.id   AF-A0A167M2Z5-F1
#
_cell.length_a   1.000
_cell.length_b   1.000
_cell.length_c   1.000
_cell.angle_alpha   90.00
_cell.angle_beta   90.00
_cell.angle_gamma   90.00
#
_symmetry.space_group_name_H-M   'P 1'
#
loop_
_entity.id
_entity.type
_entity.pdbx_description
1 polymer ?
#
loop_
_entity_poly.entity_id
_entity_poly.type
_entity_poly.pdbx_seq_one_letter_code
_entity_poly.pdbx_strand_id
1 'polypeptide(L)'
;MTTSGDYQCEIIDLSLNGALITLPLGLTPLKGQPASLKFILPGSEIEINMEVEIRHIEEAHLGLHCAQIDIDSVTHLKRLIELNIGDDDILHRELEHLLLHE
;
A
#
# COMPACT_ATOMS: atom_id res chain seq x y z
N MET A 1 -13.16 16.08 18.22
CA MET A 1 -13.01 14.70 18.68
C MET A 1 -12.21 13.97 17.62
N THR A 2 -10.97 13.60 17.91
CA THR A 2 -10.18 12.72 17.02
C THR A 2 -10.69 11.30 17.25
N THR A 3 -11.29 10.70 16.23
CA THR A 3 -11.89 9.36 16.35
C THR A 3 -10.78 8.31 16.29
N SER A 4 -10.15 8.04 17.43
CA SER A 4 -9.19 6.93 17.57
C SER A 4 -9.97 5.62 17.53
N GLY A 5 -9.69 4.78 16.54
CA GLY A 5 -10.32 3.48 16.36
C GLY A 5 -9.71 2.74 15.17
N ASP A 6 -9.89 1.43 15.14
CA ASP A 6 -9.44 0.59 14.03
C ASP A 6 -10.55 0.51 12.99
N TYR A 7 -10.19 0.72 11.72
CA TYR A 7 -11.12 0.67 10.60
C TYR A 7 -10.60 -0.29 9.55
N GLN A 8 -11.49 -1.12 9.00
CA GLN A 8 -11.16 -1.99 7.88
C GLN A 8 -11.25 -1.21 6.57
N CYS A 9 -10.29 -1.45 5.69
CA CYS A 9 -10.21 -0.90 4.36
C CYS A 9 -9.51 -1.88 3.41
N GLU A 10 -9.54 -1.55 2.13
CA GLU A 10 -8.85 -2.29 1.09
C GLU A 10 -7.65 -1.49 0.61
N ILE A 11 -6.52 -2.17 0.44
CA ILE A 11 -5.32 -1.60 -0.17
C ILE A 11 -5.49 -1.70 -1.68
N ILE A 12 -5.53 -0.54 -2.34
CA ILE A 12 -5.68 -0.41 -3.80
C ILE A 12 -4.31 -0.43 -4.47
N ASP A 13 -3.36 0.33 -3.90
CA ASP A 13 -1.98 0.41 -4.37
C ASP A 13 -1.03 0.53 -3.17
N LEU A 14 0.15 -0.07 -3.28
CA LEU A 14 1.11 -0.18 -2.20
C LEU A 14 2.54 0.02 -2.70
N SER A 15 3.29 0.90 -2.01
CA SER A 15 4.68 1.21 -2.31
C SER A 15 5.50 1.36 -1.03
N LEU A 16 6.82 1.54 -1.17
CA LEU A 16 7.68 1.87 -0.03
C LEU A 16 7.40 3.27 0.55
N ASN A 17 6.86 4.19 -0.24
CA ASN A 17 6.62 5.57 0.18
C ASN A 17 5.23 5.79 0.79
N GLY A 18 4.38 4.75 0.81
CA GLY A 18 3.01 4.83 1.29
C GLY A 18 2.05 3.90 0.55
N ALA A 19 0.76 4.15 0.73
CA ALA A 19 -0.30 3.32 0.19
C ALA A 19 -1.51 4.15 -0.24
N LEU A 20 -2.26 3.65 -1.22
CA LEU A 20 -3.59 4.10 -1.56
C LEU A 20 -4.60 3.09 -1.02
N ILE A 21 -5.55 3.56 -0.23
CA ILE A 21 -6.60 2.71 0.35
C ILE A 21 -7.99 3.23 0.00
N THR A 22 -9.00 2.36 0.09
CA THR A 22 -10.40 2.79 0.13
C THR A 22 -10.68 3.60 1.38
N LEU A 23 -11.58 4.58 1.29
CA LEU A 23 -12.03 5.35 2.45
C LEU A 23 -12.77 4.41 3.43
N PRO A 24 -12.25 4.17 4.65
CA PRO A 24 -12.88 3.26 5.59
C PRO A 24 -14.25 3.78 6.03
N LEU A 25 -15.23 2.88 6.14
CA LEU A 25 -16.58 3.24 6.59
C LEU A 25 -16.54 3.78 8.03
N GLY A 26 -17.09 4.98 8.24
CA GLY A 26 -17.15 5.62 9.54
C GLY A 26 -15.89 6.41 9.93
N LEU A 27 -14.82 6.36 9.12
CA LEU A 27 -13.67 7.23 9.33
C LEU A 27 -13.98 8.63 8.80
N THR A 28 -13.72 9.65 9.62
CA THR A 28 -13.67 11.05 9.15
C THR A 28 -12.21 11.45 9.04
N PRO A 29 -11.59 11.34 7.85
CA PRO A 29 -10.17 11.57 7.67
C PRO A 29 -9.82 13.06 7.79
N LEU A 30 -8.65 13.36 8.32
CA LEU A 30 -8.09 14.70 8.34
C LEU A 30 -6.69 14.69 7.71
N LYS A 31 -6.44 15.63 6.80
CA LYS A 31 -5.13 15.74 6.15
C LYS A 31 -4.06 16.12 7.18
N GLY A 32 -2.90 15.48 7.11
CA GLY A 32 -1.82 15.62 8.08
C GLY A 32 -2.02 14.80 9.35
N GLN A 33 -3.11 14.02 9.46
CA GLN A 33 -3.34 13.19 10.64
C GLN A 33 -2.45 11.93 10.58
N PRO A 34 -1.70 11.62 11.66
CA PRO A 34 -0.98 10.38 11.78
C PRO A 34 -1.93 9.21 12.02
N ALA A 35 -1.61 8.06 11.44
CA ALA A 35 -2.32 6.80 11.59
C ALA A 35 -1.34 5.62 11.49
N SER A 36 -1.84 4.40 11.69
CA SER A 36 -1.09 3.16 11.47
C SER A 36 -1.84 2.30 10.45
N LEU A 37 -1.12 1.85 9.42
CA LEU A 37 -1.61 0.89 8.45
C LEU A 37 -1.05 -0.49 8.81
N LYS A 38 -1.94 -1.46 8.98
CA LYS A 38 -1.60 -2.85 9.32
C LYS A 38 -2.23 -3.81 8.33
N PHE A 39 -1.45 -4.76 7.83
CA PHE A 39 -1.93 -5.77 6.91
C PHE A 39 -1.06 -7.01 6.92
N ILE A 40 -1.64 -8.14 6.54
CA ILE A 40 -0.95 -9.42 6.41
C ILE A 40 -0.80 -9.72 4.92
N LEU A 41 0.37 -10.22 4.52
CA LEU A 41 0.60 -10.60 3.14
C LEU A 41 -0.14 -11.91 2.80
N PRO A 42 -0.79 -12.01 1.62
CA PRO A 42 -1.42 -13.26 1.19
C PRO A 42 -0.42 -14.42 1.19
N GLY A 43 -0.78 -15.53 1.87
CA GLY A 43 0.09 -16.71 1.96
C GLY A 43 1.24 -16.58 2.98
N SER A 44 1.21 -15.56 3.85
CA SER A 44 2.17 -15.37 4.93
C SER A 44 1.48 -15.17 6.27
N GLU A 45 2.21 -15.41 7.36
CA GLU A 45 1.81 -15.03 8.74
C GLU A 45 2.47 -13.70 9.16
N ILE A 46 3.18 -13.03 8.25
CA ILE A 46 3.88 -11.79 8.52
C ILE A 46 2.89 -10.62 8.47
N GLU A 47 2.77 -9.92 9.60
CA GLU A 47 2.08 -8.64 9.72
C GLU A 47 3.04 -7.50 9.41
N ILE A 48 2.67 -6.65 8.45
CA ILE A 48 3.36 -5.41 8.15
C ILE A 48 2.68 -4.29 8.94
N ASN A 49 3.49 -3.52 9.66
CA ASN A 49 3.05 -2.36 10.40
C ASN A 49 3.75 -1.10 9.87
N MET A 50 2.96 -0.12 9.43
CA MET A 50 3.48 1.12 8.86
C MET A 50 2.85 2.32 9.58
N GLU A 51 3.67 3.23 10.09
CA GLU A 51 3.23 4.53 10.55
C GLU A 51 3.05 5.44 9.33
N VAL A 52 1.88 6.05 9.21
CA VAL A 52 1.48 6.80 8.02
C VAL A 52 0.88 8.14 8.37
N GLU A 53 0.92 9.06 7.41
CA GLU A 53 0.21 10.34 7.46
C GLU A 53 -0.79 10.43 6.31
N ILE A 54 -2.01 10.88 6.58
CA ILE A 54 -3.02 11.12 5.54
C ILE A 54 -2.60 12.34 4.72
N ARG A 55 -2.19 12.12 3.47
CA ARG A 55 -1.71 13.19 2.57
C ARG A 55 -2.75 13.64 1.55
N HIS A 56 -3.60 12.70 1.12
CA HIS A 56 -4.67 12.95 0.14
C HIS A 56 -5.98 12.37 0.64
N ILE A 57 -7.07 13.11 0.44
CA ILE A 57 -8.43 12.70 0.77
C ILE A 57 -9.26 12.94 -0.48
N GLU A 58 -9.87 11.89 -0.99
CA GLU A 58 -10.82 11.92 -2.10
C GLU A 58 -12.15 11.31 -1.66
N GLU A 59 -13.18 11.35 -2.53
CA GLU A 59 -14.54 10.89 -2.19
C GLU A 59 -14.59 9.43 -1.72
N ALA A 60 -13.75 8.56 -2.29
CA ALA A 60 -13.73 7.12 -1.99
C ALA A 60 -12.35 6.58 -1.60
N HIS A 61 -11.31 7.42 -1.57
CA HIS A 61 -9.92 6.97 -1.41
C HIS A 61 -9.13 7.86 -0.44
N LEU A 62 -8.14 7.25 0.21
CA LEU A 62 -7.15 7.94 1.02
C LEU A 62 -5.74 7.64 0.52
N GLY A 63 -4.98 8.69 0.26
CA GLY A 63 -3.55 8.59 -0.01
C GLY A 63 -2.78 8.75 1.29
N LEU A 64 -2.02 7.70 1.64
CA LEU A 64 -1.22 7.61 2.85
C LEU A 64 0.25 7.75 2.49
N HIS A 65 0.99 8.53 3.27
CA HIS A 65 2.43 8.62 3.17
C HIS A 65 3.09 7.83 4.30
N CYS A 66 4.03 6.95 3.98
CA CYS A 66 4.83 6.24 4.97
C CYS A 66 5.73 7.23 5.71
N ALA A 67 5.43 7.47 6.98
CA ALA A 67 6.26 8.28 7.86
C ALA A 67 7.39 7.43 8.45
N GLN A 68 7.05 6.25 8.97
CA GLN A 68 8.02 5.29 9.51
C GLN A 68 7.53 3.86 9.27
N ILE A 69 8.49 2.94 9.12
CA ILE A 69 8.25 1.51 9.01
C ILE A 69 9.44 0.80 9.66
N ASP A 70 9.17 -0.28 10.39
CA ASP A 70 10.24 -1.07 11.00
C ASP A 70 11.03 -1.87 9.95
N ILE A 71 12.24 -2.28 10.32
CA ILE A 71 13.17 -2.93 9.40
C ILE A 71 12.65 -4.28 8.88
N ASP A 72 11.88 -5.01 9.68
CA ASP A 72 11.35 -6.31 9.31
C ASP A 72 10.20 -6.09 8.31
N SER A 73 9.25 -5.20 8.65
CA SER A 73 8.15 -4.79 7.78
C SER A 73 8.62 -4.26 6.42
N VAL A 74 9.63 -3.38 6.38
CA VAL A 74 10.13 -2.83 5.10
C VAL A 74 10.86 -3.88 4.27
N THR A 75 11.54 -4.83 4.90
CA THR A 75 12.21 -5.94 4.20
C THR A 75 11.16 -6.84 3.53
N HIS A 76 10.09 -7.16 4.24
CA HIS A 76 8.99 -7.96 3.71
C HIS A 76 8.21 -7.22 2.62
N LEU A 77 7.94 -5.93 2.81
CA LEU A 77 7.30 -5.09 1.81
C LEU A 77 8.13 -5.00 0.54
N LYS A 78 9.44 -4.78 0.66
CA LYS A 78 10.35 -4.76 -0.49
C LYS A 78 10.31 -6.08 -1.25
N ARG A 79 10.32 -7.22 -0.54
CA ARG A 79 10.21 -8.53 -1.18
C ARG A 79 8.89 -8.72 -1.93
N LEU A 80 7.78 -8.25 -1.37
CA LEU A 80 6.48 -8.27 -2.06
C LEU A 80 6.51 -7.46 -3.35
N ILE A 81 7.02 -6.23 -3.28
CA ILE A 81 7.14 -5.34 -4.44
C ILE A 81 8.04 -5.99 -5.50
N GLU A 82 9.17 -6.59 -5.10
CA GLU A 82 10.05 -7.36 -5.99
C GLU A 82 9.37 -8.58 -6.62
N LEU A 83 8.45 -9.25 -5.92
CA LEU A 83 7.71 -10.38 -6.47
C LEU A 83 6.65 -9.93 -7.48
N ASN A 84 5.95 -8.82 -7.19
CA ASN A 84 5.01 -8.22 -8.14
C ASN A 84 5.73 -7.72 -9.41
N ILE A 85 6.97 -7.20 -9.29
CA ILE A 85 7.81 -6.79 -10.43
C ILE A 85 8.51 -7.99 -11.07
N GLY A 86 8.81 -9.05 -10.33
CA GLY A 86 9.44 -10.27 -10.86
C GLY A 86 8.53 -11.04 -11.81
N ASP A 87 7.22 -10.87 -11.69
CA ASP A 87 6.23 -11.35 -12.67
C ASP A 87 6.18 -10.44 -13.92
N ASP A 88 6.71 -9.21 -13.84
CA ASP A 88 6.85 -8.23 -14.92
C ASP A 88 7.96 -8.65 -15.93
N ASP A 89 8.82 -9.63 -15.62
CA ASP A 89 9.67 -10.28 -16.64
C ASP A 89 8.80 -11.00 -17.70
N ILE A 90 7.61 -11.49 -17.32
CA ILE A 90 6.62 -12.01 -18.27
C ILE A 90 6.01 -10.87 -19.09
N LEU A 91 5.78 -9.70 -18.47
CA LEU A 91 5.28 -8.50 -19.16
C LEU A 91 6.33 -7.92 -20.12
N HIS A 92 7.62 -7.90 -19.77
CA HIS A 92 8.72 -7.56 -20.67
C HIS A 92 8.75 -8.50 -21.88
N ARG A 93 8.48 -9.79 -21.67
CA ARG A 93 8.38 -10.77 -22.76
C ARG A 93 7.18 -10.54 -23.67
N GLU A 94 6.02 -10.13 -23.13
CA GLU A 94 4.85 -9.76 -23.93
C GLU A 94 5.04 -8.42 -24.67
N LEU A 95 5.72 -7.44 -24.06
CA LEU A 95 6.10 -6.17 -24.66
C LEU A 95 7.10 -6.36 -25.80
N GLU A 96 8.13 -7.21 -25.62
CA GLU A 96 9.02 -7.62 -26.71
C GLU A 96 8.23 -8.30 -27.83
N HIS A 97 7.26 -9.16 -27.49
CA HIS A 97 6.41 -9.82 -28.48
C HIS A 97 5.55 -8.81 -29.27
N LEU A 98 5.05 -7.74 -28.63
CA LEU A 98 4.29 -6.67 -29.29
C LEU A 98 5.17 -5.74 -30.16
N LEU A 99 6.43 -5.53 -29.79
CA LEU A 99 7.39 -4.73 -30.54
C LEU A 99 8.05 -5.48 -31.70
N LEU A 100 8.01 -6.83 -31.68
CA LEU A 100 8.61 -7.70 -32.70
C LEU A 100 7.64 -8.15 -33.81
N HIS A 101 6.39 -7.67 -33.82
CA HIS A 101 5.49 -7.88 -34.97
C HIS A 101 5.66 -6.75 -36.01
N GLU A 102 6.52 -6.99 -37.01
CA GLU A 102 6.48 -6.33 -38.33
C GLU A 102 5.59 -7.12 -39.31
#